data_AF-A0A533RTF5-F1
#
_entry.id   AF-A0A533RTF5-F1
#
_cell.length_a   1.000
_cell.length_b   1.000
_cell.length_c   1.000
_cell.angle_alpha   90.00
_cell.angle_beta   90.00
_cell.angle_gamma   90.00
#
_symmetry.space_group_name_H-M   'P 1'
#
loop_
_entity.id
_entity.type
_entity.pdbx_description
1 polymer ?
#
loop_
_entity_poly.entity_id
_entity_poly.type
_entity_poly.pdbx_seq_one_letter_code
_entity_poly.pdbx_strand_id
1 'polypeptide(L)' 'MSKRGLGRGLSALIPSASQESHAGEEITELAIELISPNPDQPRTDIDEEAISELADSIGKVGLLQP' A
#
# COMPACT_ATOMS: atom_id res chain seq x y z
N MET A 1 8.45 45.70 0.98
CA MET A 1 9.45 44.61 0.87
C MET A 1 8.73 43.27 0.87
N SER A 2 8.96 42.45 -0.14
CA SER A 2 8.26 41.19 -0.39
C SER A 2 8.63 40.12 0.64
N LYS A 3 7.68 39.72 1.50
CA LYS A 3 7.83 38.53 2.37
C LYS A 3 7.80 37.28 1.48
N ARG A 4 8.97 36.83 1.02
CA ARG A 4 9.16 35.53 0.34
C ARG A 4 8.83 34.44 1.35
N GLY A 5 7.59 33.92 1.29
CA GLY A 5 7.12 32.86 2.16
C GLY A 5 7.96 31.58 2.01
N LEU A 6 8.20 30.93 3.14
CA LEU A 6 8.90 29.65 3.34
C LEU A 6 8.23 28.43 2.65
N GLY A 7 7.46 28.63 1.58
CA GLY A 7 6.68 27.57 0.93
C GLY A 7 7.42 26.79 -0.16
N ARG A 8 8.61 27.23 -0.60
CA ARG A 8 9.29 26.65 -1.78
C ARG A 8 10.30 25.55 -1.47
N GLY A 9 10.70 25.40 -0.20
CA GLY A 9 11.72 24.43 0.22
C GLY A 9 11.15 23.23 0.98
N LEU A 10 9.99 23.38 1.63
CA LEU A 10 9.34 22.28 2.36
C LEU A 10 8.81 21.19 1.43
N SER A 11 8.35 21.56 0.23
CA SER A 11 7.91 20.60 -0.79
C SER A 11 9.04 19.74 -1.37
N ALA A 12 10.30 20.10 -1.16
CA ALA A 12 11.46 19.30 -1.57
C ALA A 12 11.88 18.27 -0.49
N LEU A 13 11.39 18.43 0.74
CA LEU A 13 11.70 17.56 1.88
C LEU A 13 10.55 16.61 2.23
N ILE A 14 9.35 16.90 1.76
CA ILE A 14 8.21 15.99 1.87
C ILE A 14 8.28 15.09 0.63
N PRO A 15 8.63 13.79 0.76
CA PRO A 15 8.44 12.86 -0.33
C PRO A 15 6.94 12.89 -0.63
N SER A 16 6.57 13.31 -1.84
CA SER A 16 5.21 13.13 -2.31
C SER A 16 4.94 11.64 -2.19
N ALA A 17 4.07 11.23 -1.28
CA ALA A 17 3.61 9.83 -1.12
C ALA A 17 2.72 9.42 -2.30
N SER A 18 3.12 9.81 -3.50
CA SER A 18 2.33 9.78 -4.71
C SER A 18 3.31 9.45 -5.82
N GLN A 19 3.38 8.15 -6.10
CA GLN A 19 4.07 7.52 -7.21
C GLN A 19 5.54 7.19 -6.95
N GLU A 20 5.76 6.18 -6.09
CA GLU A 20 6.63 5.09 -6.51
C GLU A 20 6.07 4.57 -7.83
N SER A 21 6.66 5.07 -8.91
CA SER A 21 6.46 4.55 -10.25
C SER A 21 7.17 3.21 -10.25
N HIS A 22 6.41 2.13 -10.01
CA HIS A 22 6.85 0.77 -10.25
C HIS A 22 7.08 0.60 -11.77
N ALA A 23 8.21 1.13 -12.24
CA ALA A 23 8.63 1.04 -13.63
C ALA A 23 9.00 -0.42 -13.93
N GLY A 24 7.99 -1.22 -14.29
CA GLY A 24 8.13 -2.64 -14.63
C GLY A 24 7.11 -3.58 -13.99
N GLU A 25 6.23 -3.10 -13.10
CA GLU A 25 5.19 -3.97 -12.51
C GLU A 25 3.89 -3.83 -13.30
N GLU A 26 3.54 -4.89 -14.01
CA GLU A 26 2.23 -5.04 -14.63
C GLU A 26 1.26 -5.58 -13.58
N ILE A 27 0.25 -4.77 -13.24
CA ILE A 27 -0.84 -5.23 -12.38
C ILE A 27 -1.71 -6.19 -13.20
N THR A 28 -1.90 -7.40 -12.69
CA THR A 28 -2.70 -8.43 -13.35
C THR A 28 -3.63 -9.12 -12.36
N GLU A 29 -4.74 -9.65 -12.85
CA GLU A 29 -5.63 -10.50 -12.05
C GLU A 29 -5.10 -11.93 -12.07
N LEU A 30 -4.96 -12.53 -10.89
CA LEU A 30 -4.46 -13.89 -10.71
C LEU A 30 -5.47 -14.74 -9.94
N ALA A 31 -5.62 -15.99 -10.32
CA ALA A 31 -6.41 -16.95 -9.56
C ALA A 31 -5.75 -17.23 -8.19
N ILE A 32 -6.56 -17.27 -7.13
CA ILE A 32 -6.07 -17.38 -5.75
C ILE A 32 -5.32 -18.69 -5.53
N GLU A 33 -5.72 -19.78 -6.19
CA GLU A 33 -5.05 -21.09 -6.11
C GLU A 33 -3.59 -21.09 -6.59
N LEU A 34 -3.16 -20.05 -7.31
CA LEU A 34 -1.78 -19.88 -7.76
C LEU A 34 -0.91 -19.17 -6.71
N ILE A 35 -1.50 -18.67 -5.63
CA ILE A 35 -0.81 -17.95 -4.55
C ILE A 35 -0.56 -18.91 -3.39
N SER A 36 0.71 -19.02 -2.98
CA SER A 36 1.11 -19.76 -1.79
C SER A 36 1.86 -18.86 -0.81
N PRO A 37 1.74 -19.09 0.51
CA PRO A 37 2.57 -18.39 1.49
C PRO A 37 4.06 -18.58 1.20
N ASN A 38 4.86 -17.55 1.50
CA ASN A 38 6.31 -17.66 1.46
C ASN A 38 6.79 -18.72 2.50
N PRO A 39 7.60 -19.72 2.12
CA PRO A 39 8.16 -20.68 3.08
C PRO A 39 8.93 -20.02 4.23
N ASP A 40 9.58 -18.88 3.96
CA ASP A 40 10.37 -18.13 4.93
C ASP A 40 9.58 -16.93 5.50
N GLN A 41 8.27 -17.09 5.72
CA GLN A 41 7.40 -16.01 6.19
C GLN A 41 7.84 -15.48 7.57
N PRO A 42 8.33 -14.23 7.67
CA PRO A 42 8.89 -13.72 8.93
C PRO A 42 7.81 -13.34 9.95
N ARG A 43 6.61 -12.96 9.48
CA ARG A 43 5.45 -12.69 10.33
C ARG A 43 4.65 -13.98 10.50
N THR A 44 4.68 -14.53 11.70
CA THR A 44 3.94 -15.73 12.09
C THR A 44 2.69 -15.42 12.90
N ASP A 45 2.70 -14.33 13.66
CA ASP A 45 1.56 -13.91 14.47
C ASP A 45 0.68 -12.91 13.70
N ILE A 46 -0.60 -13.28 13.61
CA ILE A 46 -1.63 -12.41 13.06
C ILE A 46 -2.78 -12.33 14.04
N ASP A 47 -3.29 -11.12 14.22
CA ASP A 47 -4.46 -10.85 15.05
C ASP A 47 -5.71 -11.33 14.31
N GLU A 48 -6.45 -12.26 14.92
CA GLU A 48 -7.64 -12.87 14.31
C GLU A 48 -8.79 -11.87 14.12
N GLU A 49 -8.95 -10.92 15.04
CA GLU A 49 -9.99 -9.88 14.95
C GLU A 49 -9.67 -8.96 13.77
N ALA A 50 -8.41 -8.53 13.64
CA ALA A 50 -7.97 -7.70 12.53
C ALA A 50 -8.12 -8.40 11.16
N ILE A 51 -7.85 -9.70 11.05
CA ILE A 51 -8.09 -10.46 9.80
C ILE A 51 -9.58 -10.46 9.48
N SER A 52 -10.44 -10.73 10.46
CA SER A 52 -11.89 -10.79 10.25
C SER A 52 -12.43 -9.46 9.75
N GLU A 53 -12.00 -8.35 10.36
CA GLU A 53 -12.38 -7.01 9.93
C GLU A 53 -11.92 -6.70 8.50
N LEU A 54 -10.70 -7.13 8.14
CA LEU A 54 -10.18 -6.96 6.80
C LEU A 54 -11.00 -7.75 5.76
N ALA A 55 -11.35 -9.00 6.06
CA ALA A 55 -12.18 -9.83 5.19
C ALA A 55 -13.56 -9.19 4.95
N ASP A 56 -14.20 -8.71 6.02
CA ASP A 56 -15.48 -7.99 5.93
C ASP A 56 -15.37 -6.70 5.11
N SER A 57 -14.25 -5.97 5.23
CA SER A 57 -13.98 -4.76 4.45
C SER A 57 -13.81 -5.07 2.97
N ILE A 58 -12.99 -6.07 2.63
CA ILE A 58 -12.79 -6.54 1.26
C ILE A 58 -14.12 -7.00 0.65
N GLY A 59 -14.97 -7.70 1.40
CA GLY A 59 -16.29 -8.13 0.91
C GLY A 59 -17.24 -6.97 0.59
N LYS A 60 -17.09 -5.81 1.24
CA LYS A 60 -17.94 -4.63 1.05
C LYS A 60 -17.44 -3.69 -0.04
N VAL A 61 -16.13 -3.44 -0.07
CA VAL A 61 -15.51 -2.39 -0.89
C VAL A 61 -14.66 -2.96 -2.03
N GLY A 62 -14.27 -4.23 -1.93
CA GLY A 62 -13.28 -4.85 -2.82
C GLY A 62 -11.85 -4.62 -2.34
N LEU A 63 -10.89 -5.12 -3.13
CA LEU A 63 -9.46 -4.97 -2.88
C LEU A 63 -9.01 -3.57 -3.31
N LEU A 64 -8.52 -2.75 -2.36
CA LEU A 64 -8.11 -1.37 -2.65
C LEU A 64 -6.71 -1.28 -3.26
N GLN A 65 -5.83 -2.21 -2.89
CA GLN A 65 -4.43 -2.25 -3.30
C GLN A 65 -4.12 -3.66 -3.81
N PRO A 66 -3.66 -3.80 -5.07
CA PRO A 66 -3.15 -5.06 -5.60
C PRO A 66 -1.85 -5.50 -4.92
#